data_AF-A0A7W0URR8-F1
#
_entry.id   AF-A0A7W0URR8-F1
#
_cell.length_a   1.000
_cell.length_b   1.000
_cell.length_c   1.000
_cell.angle_alpha   90.00
_cell.angle_beta   90.00
_cell.angle_gamma   90.00
#
_symmetry.space_group_name_H-M   'P 1'
#
loop_
_entity.id
_entity.type
_entity.pdbx_description
1 polymer ?
#
loop_
_entity_poly.entity_id
_entity_poly.type
_entity_poly.pdbx_seq_one_letter_code
_entity_poly.pdbx_strand_id
1 'polypeptide(L)'
;MTAARLAGVAGALALVLAAPGCGSDEEGFASVPGMGGKEFEGAPRSDVRIDMKDIRFGPRQVKLARGATVTWTNRDQVAHTVTEGNRVYNDFTSPDIGPGQTFRHTFREPGEVRYRCTIHANMEGEFRVE
;
A
#
# COMPACT_ATOMS: atom_id res chain seq x y z
N MET A 1 80.35 -33.76 1.67
CA MET A 1 80.78 -32.45 2.21
C MET A 1 79.74 -31.46 1.69
N THR A 2 78.90 -30.77 2.46
CA THR A 2 78.94 -30.33 3.87
C THR A 2 77.49 -29.98 4.25
N ALA A 3 77.15 -30.16 5.52
CA ALA A 3 75.83 -29.90 6.10
C ALA A 3 75.53 -28.41 6.28
N ALA A 4 74.24 -28.06 6.40
CA ALA A 4 73.75 -27.07 7.37
C ALA A 4 72.24 -27.28 7.64
N ARG A 5 71.87 -27.35 8.92
CA ARG A 5 70.50 -27.41 9.47
C ARG A 5 70.18 -26.08 10.19
N LEU A 6 68.90 -25.94 10.59
CA LEU A 6 68.24 -24.96 11.48
C LEU A 6 67.72 -23.70 10.78
N ALA A 7 66.55 -23.13 11.09
CA ALA A 7 65.42 -23.41 11.98
C ALA A 7 64.19 -22.72 11.32
N GLY A 8 62.97 -23.28 11.36
CA GLY A 8 61.98 -22.97 12.40
C GLY A 8 61.29 -21.61 12.20
N VAL A 9 60.01 -21.59 11.86
CA VAL A 9 58.89 -20.95 12.61
C VAL A 9 57.61 -21.01 11.76
N ALA A 10 56.55 -21.47 12.42
CA ALA A 10 55.19 -21.64 11.92
C ALA A 10 54.47 -20.31 11.70
N GLY A 11 53.52 -20.29 10.76
CA GLY A 11 52.59 -19.18 10.59
C GLY A 11 51.52 -19.51 9.56
N ALA A 12 50.47 -20.21 9.99
CA ALA A 12 49.26 -20.39 9.21
C ALA A 12 48.35 -19.18 9.41
N LEU A 13 47.90 -18.55 8.32
CA LEU A 13 46.52 -18.08 8.20
C LEU A 13 46.22 -17.74 6.74
N ALA A 14 45.37 -18.55 6.12
CA ALA A 14 44.75 -18.24 4.85
C ALA A 14 43.33 -17.76 5.11
N LEU A 15 42.99 -16.58 4.63
CA LEU A 15 41.63 -16.31 4.17
C LEU A 15 41.72 -15.27 3.05
N VAL A 16 41.55 -15.76 1.83
CA VAL A 16 41.35 -14.93 0.63
C VAL A 16 39.85 -14.75 0.47
N LEU A 17 39.38 -13.51 0.45
CA LEU A 17 38.12 -13.15 -0.20
C LEU A 17 38.36 -11.91 -1.07
N ALA A 18 37.87 -12.01 -2.29
CA ALA A 18 38.22 -11.19 -3.43
C ALA A 18 37.28 -9.99 -3.61
N ALA A 19 37.90 -8.86 -3.99
CA ALA A 19 37.50 -7.85 -4.98
C ALA A 19 36.25 -6.95 -4.77
N PRO A 20 36.27 -5.74 -5.38
CA PRO A 20 35.49 -4.57 -4.96
C PRO A 20 34.24 -4.31 -5.82
N GLY A 21 33.23 -3.64 -5.24
CA GLY A 21 32.05 -3.16 -5.95
C GLY A 21 31.63 -1.76 -5.47
N CYS A 22 31.57 -0.84 -6.43
CA CYS A 22 31.22 0.58 -6.32
C CYS A 22 29.69 0.79 -6.21
N GLY A 23 29.24 1.85 -5.53
CA GLY A 23 27.86 2.33 -5.60
C GLY A 23 27.59 3.50 -4.64
N SER A 24 27.58 4.71 -5.20
CA SER A 24 27.44 6.01 -4.56
C SER A 24 26.06 6.26 -3.91
N ASP A 25 26.11 6.88 -2.73
CA ASP A 25 25.24 7.90 -2.14
C ASP A 25 23.87 8.16 -2.79
N GLU A 26 22.81 7.74 -2.10
CA GLU A 26 21.49 8.41 -2.11
C GLU A 26 21.19 8.84 -0.67
N GLU A 27 21.39 10.14 -0.47
CA GLU A 27 21.08 10.95 0.70
C GLU A 27 19.85 10.44 1.47
N GLY A 28 20.09 10.07 2.73
CA GLY A 28 19.04 9.77 3.68
C GLY A 28 18.14 10.98 3.88
N PHE A 29 16.92 10.91 3.35
CA PHE A 29 15.82 11.71 3.88
C PHE A 29 15.60 11.28 5.33
N ALA A 30 16.14 12.08 6.25
CA ALA A 30 15.89 12.01 7.66
C ALA A 30 14.38 11.84 7.87
N SER A 31 13.99 10.73 8.49
CA SER A 31 12.63 10.48 8.90
C SER A 31 12.17 11.64 9.78
N VAL A 32 11.26 12.47 9.27
CA VAL A 32 10.62 13.50 10.09
C VAL A 32 9.74 12.76 11.11
N PRO A 33 10.05 12.79 12.42
CA PRO A 33 9.22 12.13 13.40
C PRO A 33 7.95 12.97 13.60
N GLY A 34 6.81 12.49 13.11
CA GLY A 34 5.52 13.14 13.36
C GLY A 34 4.50 13.17 12.21
N MET A 35 4.88 12.84 10.98
CA MET A 35 3.91 12.73 9.86
C MET A 35 3.53 11.26 9.62
N GLY A 36 2.94 10.63 10.65
CA GLY A 36 2.53 9.23 10.63
C GLY A 36 1.27 9.02 9.77
N GLY A 37 1.40 9.06 8.45
CA GLY A 37 0.42 8.47 7.55
C GLY A 37 0.67 6.98 7.49
N LYS A 38 -0.21 6.17 8.08
CA LYS A 38 -0.23 4.74 7.75
C LYS A 38 -0.79 4.62 6.33
N GLU A 39 0.09 4.81 5.37
CA GLU A 39 -0.19 4.62 3.96
C GLU A 39 -0.59 3.16 3.74
N PHE A 40 -1.82 2.95 3.28
CA PHE A 40 -2.33 1.66 2.79
C PHE A 40 -1.82 0.44 3.59
N GLU A 41 -2.17 0.36 4.88
CA GLU A 41 -1.69 -0.74 5.73
C GLU A 41 -2.26 -2.12 5.33
N GLY A 42 -1.40 -3.13 5.33
CA GLY A 42 -1.75 -4.53 5.10
C GLY A 42 -1.42 -5.04 3.70
N ALA A 43 -1.70 -6.32 3.46
CA ALA A 43 -1.57 -6.95 2.15
C ALA A 43 -2.78 -6.60 1.25
N PRO A 44 -2.62 -6.62 -0.09
CA PRO A 44 -3.74 -6.51 -1.02
C PRO A 44 -4.83 -7.54 -0.76
N ARG A 45 -6.08 -7.10 -0.80
CA ARG A 45 -7.26 -7.95 -0.54
C ARG A 45 -8.08 -8.13 -1.81
N SER A 46 -8.61 -9.33 -2.02
CA SER A 46 -9.49 -9.66 -3.16
C SER A 46 -10.97 -9.39 -2.89
N ASP A 47 -11.39 -9.35 -1.62
CA ASP A 47 -12.73 -8.95 -1.18
C ASP A 47 -12.59 -7.89 -0.07
N VAL A 48 -13.20 -6.74 -0.27
CA VAL A 48 -13.14 -5.62 0.67
C VAL A 48 -14.53 -5.12 0.97
N ARG A 49 -14.79 -4.90 2.26
CA ARG A 49 -16.01 -4.26 2.76
C ARG A 49 -15.69 -2.88 3.28
N ILE A 50 -16.48 -1.90 2.85
CA ILE A 50 -16.44 -0.52 3.32
C ILE A 50 -17.80 -0.22 3.96
N ASP A 51 -17.83 0.12 5.23
CA ASP A 51 -19.03 0.64 5.86
C ASP A 51 -19.08 2.17 5.70
N MET A 52 -20.26 2.69 5.36
CA MET A 52 -20.56 4.12 5.42
C MET A 52 -21.27 4.40 6.74
N LYS A 53 -20.53 4.96 7.69
CA LYS A 53 -21.02 5.24 9.04
C LYS A 53 -20.44 6.56 9.54
N ASP A 54 -21.22 7.31 10.31
CA ASP A 54 -20.83 8.59 10.89
C ASP A 54 -20.35 9.57 9.79
N ILE A 55 -20.98 9.50 8.61
CA ILE A 55 -20.63 10.29 7.41
C ILE A 55 -19.18 10.06 6.95
N ARG A 56 -18.70 8.81 7.05
CA ARG A 56 -17.34 8.41 6.67
C ARG A 56 -17.33 7.05 5.98
N PHE A 57 -16.36 6.86 5.09
CA PHE A 57 -16.00 5.54 4.57
C PHE A 57 -15.01 4.87 5.53
N GLY A 58 -15.34 3.65 5.97
CA GLY A 58 -14.51 2.87 6.88
C GLY A 58 -14.25 1.45 6.34
N PRO A 59 -12.98 1.02 6.19
CA PRO A 59 -11.75 1.81 6.25
C PRO A 59 -11.64 2.87 5.14
N ARG A 60 -10.89 3.95 5.40
CA ARG A 60 -10.69 5.05 4.44
C ARG A 60 -9.71 4.70 3.32
N GLN A 61 -8.67 3.91 3.62
CA GLN A 61 -7.60 3.53 2.69
C GLN A 61 -7.44 2.01 2.67
N VAL A 62 -7.36 1.40 1.48
CA VAL A 62 -7.23 -0.07 1.33
C VAL A 62 -6.37 -0.44 0.13
N LYS A 63 -5.52 -1.47 0.27
CA LYS A 63 -4.89 -2.15 -0.87
C LYS A 63 -5.81 -3.22 -1.44
N LEU A 64 -6.00 -3.16 -2.75
CA LEU A 64 -6.78 -4.11 -3.52
C LEU A 64 -5.84 -4.95 -4.37
N ALA A 65 -6.08 -6.26 -4.41
CA ALA A 65 -5.47 -7.08 -5.45
C ALA A 65 -6.15 -6.76 -6.79
N ARG A 66 -5.45 -6.90 -7.90
CA ARG A 66 -6.08 -6.90 -9.23
C ARG A 66 -7.26 -7.88 -9.29
N GLY A 67 -8.40 -7.40 -9.77
CA GLY A 67 -9.65 -8.14 -9.82
C GLY A 67 -10.41 -8.18 -8.49
N ALA A 68 -9.98 -7.42 -7.48
CA ALA A 68 -10.68 -7.35 -6.21
C ALA A 68 -12.06 -6.71 -6.36
N THR A 69 -13.00 -7.19 -5.56
CA THR A 69 -14.33 -6.62 -5.45
C THR A 69 -14.49 -5.88 -4.14
N VAL A 70 -14.96 -4.63 -4.24
CA VAL A 70 -15.29 -3.79 -3.10
C VAL A 70 -16.80 -3.72 -2.95
N THR A 71 -17.28 -3.88 -1.72
CA THR A 71 -18.68 -3.73 -1.33
C THR A 71 -18.82 -2.61 -0.32
N TRP A 72 -19.55 -1.55 -0.67
CA TRP A 72 -19.93 -0.49 0.25
C TRP A 72 -21.29 -0.80 0.87
N THR A 73 -21.43 -0.65 2.18
CA THR A 73 -22.70 -0.82 2.89
C THR A 73 -23.06 0.46 3.63
N ASN A 74 -24.27 0.97 3.43
CA ASN A 74 -24.74 2.11 4.18
C ASN A 74 -25.22 1.69 5.58
N ARG A 75 -24.47 2.11 6.61
CA ARG A 75 -24.80 1.89 8.03
C ARG A 75 -25.33 3.16 8.70
N ASP A 76 -25.41 4.27 7.99
CA ASP A 76 -26.04 5.51 8.43
C ASP A 76 -27.55 5.50 8.18
N GLN A 77 -28.22 6.51 8.72
CA GLN A 77 -29.64 6.78 8.49
C GLN A 77 -29.90 7.75 7.32
N VAL A 78 -28.83 8.26 6.70
CA VAL A 78 -28.87 9.17 5.54
C VAL A 78 -28.33 8.47 4.30
N ALA A 79 -28.76 8.91 3.12
CA ALA A 79 -28.28 8.35 1.86
C ALA A 79 -26.83 8.77 1.56
N HIS A 80 -26.09 7.89 0.88
CA HIS A 80 -24.72 8.13 0.45
C HIS A 80 -24.54 7.76 -1.02
N THR A 81 -23.40 8.16 -1.59
CA THR A 81 -22.98 7.77 -2.93
C THR A 81 -21.51 7.36 -2.92
N VAL A 82 -21.13 6.56 -3.90
CA VAL A 82 -19.73 6.24 -4.22
C VAL A 82 -19.48 6.76 -5.62
N THR A 83 -18.76 7.86 -5.72
CA THR A 83 -18.49 8.53 -7.00
C THR A 83 -16.99 8.72 -7.15
N GLU A 84 -16.48 8.36 -8.32
CA GLU A 84 -15.08 8.57 -8.65
C GLU A 84 -14.64 10.04 -8.49
N GLY A 85 -13.43 10.23 -7.99
CA GLY A 85 -12.80 11.52 -7.72
C GLY A 85 -11.69 11.91 -8.70
N ASN A 86 -10.96 10.95 -9.28
CA ASN A 86 -9.74 11.23 -10.05
C ASN A 86 -9.78 10.84 -11.54
N ARG A 87 -10.92 10.34 -12.05
CA ARG A 87 -11.13 10.02 -13.48
C ARG A 87 -10.15 9.00 -14.06
N VAL A 88 -9.62 8.11 -13.23
CA VAL A 88 -8.68 7.06 -13.66
C VAL A 88 -9.41 5.87 -14.28
N TYR A 89 -10.56 5.49 -13.70
CA TYR A 89 -11.37 4.35 -14.13
C TYR A 89 -12.65 4.79 -14.87
N ASN A 90 -13.25 5.95 -14.53
CA ASN A 90 -14.45 6.51 -15.15
C ASN A 90 -15.64 5.54 -15.29
N ASP A 91 -15.68 4.47 -14.50
CA ASP A 91 -16.64 3.37 -14.65
C ASP A 91 -17.39 3.01 -13.36
N PHE A 92 -17.06 3.65 -12.23
CA PHE A 92 -17.73 3.42 -10.96
C PHE A 92 -18.35 4.71 -10.40
N THR A 93 -19.66 4.81 -10.57
CA THR A 93 -20.51 5.79 -9.90
C THR A 93 -21.79 5.09 -9.49
N SER A 94 -22.10 5.10 -8.20
CA SER A 94 -23.34 4.52 -7.69
C SER A 94 -24.53 5.46 -7.89
N PRO A 95 -25.76 4.94 -7.94
CA PRO A 95 -26.94 5.71 -7.54
C PRO A 95 -26.88 6.05 -6.04
N ASP A 96 -27.91 6.73 -5.53
CA ASP A 96 -28.09 6.91 -4.09
C ASP A 96 -28.20 5.54 -3.39
N ILE A 97 -27.41 5.38 -2.33
CA ILE A 97 -27.36 4.19 -1.49
C ILE A 97 -28.06 4.55 -0.18
N GLY A 98 -29.32 4.14 -0.01
CA GLY A 98 -30.10 4.37 1.20
C GLY A 98 -29.65 3.50 2.39
N PRO A 99 -30.20 3.74 3.59
CA PRO A 99 -29.86 2.98 4.80
C PRO A 99 -29.98 1.46 4.60
N GLY A 100 -28.95 0.72 5.00
CA GLY A 100 -28.87 -0.74 4.87
C GLY A 100 -28.59 -1.27 3.47
N GLN A 101 -28.56 -0.40 2.44
CA GLN A 101 -28.29 -0.82 1.07
C GLN A 101 -26.79 -0.94 0.78
N THR A 102 -26.48 -1.62 -0.33
CA THR A 102 -25.10 -1.88 -0.75
C THR A 102 -24.85 -1.51 -2.20
N PHE A 103 -23.61 -1.09 -2.49
CA PHE A 103 -23.07 -0.94 -3.84
C PHE A 103 -21.82 -1.80 -3.99
N ARG A 104 -21.58 -2.38 -5.17
CA ARG A 104 -20.46 -3.29 -5.42
C ARG A 104 -19.78 -2.97 -6.75
N HIS A 105 -18.46 -2.97 -6.76
CA HIS A 105 -17.66 -2.76 -7.97
C HIS A 105 -16.35 -3.59 -7.94
N THR A 106 -15.90 -4.05 -9.10
CA THR A 106 -14.68 -4.87 -9.26
C THR A 106 -13.61 -4.09 -10.00
N PHE A 107 -12.49 -3.84 -9.34
CA PHE A 107 -11.36 -3.10 -9.90
C PHE A 107 -10.37 -4.07 -10.58
N ARG A 108 -10.21 -3.93 -11.90
CA ARG A 108 -9.37 -4.83 -12.71
C ARG A 108 -8.04 -4.23 -13.13
N GLU A 109 -7.99 -2.92 -13.32
CA GLU A 109 -6.76 -2.25 -13.70
C GLU A 109 -5.97 -1.83 -12.45
N PRO A 110 -4.63 -1.90 -12.46
CA PRO A 110 -3.80 -1.38 -11.37
C PRO A 110 -3.85 0.16 -11.36
N GLY A 111 -3.67 0.77 -10.18
CA GLY A 111 -3.66 2.21 -10.04
C GLY A 111 -4.22 2.74 -8.72
N GLU A 112 -4.12 4.05 -8.53
CA GLU A 112 -4.72 4.74 -7.39
C GLU A 112 -6.15 5.20 -7.74
N VAL A 113 -7.09 4.84 -6.88
CA VAL A 113 -8.50 5.17 -6.99
C VAL A 113 -8.85 6.15 -5.88
N ARG A 114 -9.26 7.37 -6.23
CA ARG A 114 -9.88 8.30 -5.26
C ARG A 114 -11.37 8.38 -5.52
N TYR A 115 -12.16 8.38 -4.47
CA TYR A 115 -13.61 8.48 -4.57
C TYR A 115 -14.20 9.28 -3.41
N ARG A 116 -15.41 9.79 -3.63
CA ARG A 116 -16.14 10.62 -2.66
C ARG A 116 -17.63 10.31 -2.65
N CYS A 117 -18.30 10.73 -1.59
CA CYS A 117 -19.74 10.94 -1.63
C CYS A 117 -20.03 12.34 -2.20
N THR A 118 -21.03 12.44 -3.07
CA THR A 118 -21.50 13.70 -3.65
C THR A 118 -22.52 14.44 -2.76
N ILE A 119 -23.13 13.74 -1.81
CA ILE A 119 -24.13 14.30 -0.87
C ILE A 119 -23.43 14.99 0.31
N HIS A 120 -22.39 14.37 0.85
CA HIS A 120 -21.69 14.85 2.05
C HIS A 120 -20.30 15.36 1.70
N ALA A 121 -20.08 16.67 1.91
CA ALA A 121 -18.76 17.26 1.74
C ALA A 121 -17.72 16.59 2.65
N ASN A 122 -16.51 16.40 2.14
CA ASN A 122 -15.36 15.80 2.84
C ASN A 122 -15.48 14.30 3.18
N MET A 123 -16.47 13.59 2.66
CA MET A 123 -16.54 12.13 2.76
C MET A 123 -15.81 11.51 1.58
N GLU A 124 -14.58 11.05 1.83
CA GLU A 124 -13.63 10.57 0.81
C GLU A 124 -12.95 9.27 1.22
N GLY A 125 -12.65 8.44 0.22
CA GLY A 125 -11.87 7.21 0.38
C GLY A 125 -10.89 7.03 -0.76
N GLU A 126 -9.95 6.11 -0.55
CA GLU A 126 -8.87 5.86 -1.49
C GLU A 126 -8.50 4.38 -1.53
N PHE A 127 -8.21 3.86 -2.72
CA PHE A 127 -7.65 2.53 -2.91
C PHE A 127 -6.35 2.59 -3.72
N ARG A 128 -5.48 1.61 -3.47
CA ARG A 128 -4.37 1.28 -4.36
C ARG A 128 -4.58 -0.14 -4.87
N VAL A 129 -4.69 -0.30 -6.19
CA VAL A 129 -4.83 -1.60 -6.85
C VAL A 129 -3.44 -2.06 -7.31
N GLU A 130 -3.02 -3.24 -6.83
CA GLU A 130 -1.73 -3.89 -7.09
C GLU A 130 -1.87 -5.15 -7.97
#